data_AF-A0A2L0EY88-F1
#
_entry.id   AF-A0A2L0EY88-F1
#
_cell.length_a   1.000
_cell.length_b   1.000
_cell.length_c   1.000
_cell.angle_alpha   90.00
_cell.angle_beta   90.00
_cell.angle_gamma   90.00
#
_symmetry.space_group_name_H-M   'P 1'
#
loop_
_entity.id
_entity.type
_entity.pdbx_description
1 polymer ?
#
loop_
_entity_poly.entity_id
_entity_poly.type
_entity_poly.pdbx_seq_one_letter_code
_entity_poly.pdbx_strand_id
1 'polypeptide(L)'
;MSRMRLLSGVAAAVLGAAACTTISGEEPSASPGAEAGEAELRITAHTETAFAGTFDAKGEGELVEFEAHRTGPATATLHLEVNGQPFDASYDGEAMTARWNGYNGALYPEDLAALKHTLAALGDHFGGDQESLRLHEDFLVRRISFWSEAPAGLTMPERELDLSAPHGETVRVAPPGVVVHEEGAAESETGALEVNHQAANEDGILYLRCNVASIAVHDASGHCTQFESIFAGPNSDDCYGKCGSGCGFGTAGYTYDCLDHDRCGRAHGGSANPWDDECGDEYWEADDDFLNSIIGRCL
;
A
#
# COMPACT_ATOMS: atom_id res chain seq x y z
N MET A 1 45.40 1.64 54.94
CA MET A 1 45.11 2.20 56.28
C MET A 1 43.60 2.26 56.47
N SER A 2 43.12 1.70 57.60
CA SER A 2 41.82 1.86 58.30
C SER A 2 40.51 1.98 57.49
N ARG A 3 39.63 0.96 57.53
CA ARG A 3 38.56 0.66 58.53
C ARG A 3 37.27 1.48 58.26
N MET A 4 36.16 0.87 57.80
CA MET A 4 35.20 -0.04 58.48
C MET A 4 33.93 0.70 58.93
N ARG A 5 32.75 0.26 58.48
CA ARG A 5 31.58 -0.06 59.33
C ARG A 5 30.47 -0.81 58.56
N LEU A 6 30.17 -2.00 59.07
CA LEU A 6 28.98 -2.81 58.84
C LEU A 6 27.71 -2.10 59.34
N LEU A 7 26.56 -2.48 58.80
CA LEU A 7 25.37 -2.77 59.61
C LEU A 7 24.61 -3.96 59.03
N SER A 8 24.48 -4.97 59.88
CA SER A 8 23.78 -6.24 59.68
C SER A 8 22.26 -6.08 59.81
N GLY A 9 21.50 -6.88 59.07
CA GLY A 9 20.09 -7.15 59.33
C GLY A 9 19.82 -8.64 59.14
N VAL A 10 19.72 -9.36 60.26
CA VAL A 10 19.35 -10.78 60.35
C VAL A 10 17.83 -10.88 60.48
N ALA A 11 17.20 -11.73 59.67
CA ALA A 11 15.85 -12.22 59.95
C ALA A 11 15.86 -13.75 59.81
N ALA A 12 15.65 -14.43 60.94
CA ALA A 12 15.59 -15.88 61.02
C ALA A 12 14.15 -16.34 61.29
N ALA A 13 13.74 -17.30 60.46
CA ALA A 13 12.93 -18.49 60.73
C ALA A 13 11.55 -18.37 61.39
N VAL A 14 10.54 -18.96 60.71
CA VAL A 14 9.69 -20.01 61.30
C VAL A 14 9.42 -21.09 60.24
N LEU A 15 9.88 -22.30 60.52
CA LEU A 15 9.47 -23.55 59.85
C LEU A 15 8.10 -23.96 60.41
N GLY A 16 7.10 -24.06 59.55
CA GLY A 16 5.82 -24.72 59.84
C GLY A 16 5.65 -25.92 58.91
N ALA A 17 5.81 -27.12 59.46
CA ALA A 17 5.42 -28.36 58.80
C ALA A 17 3.89 -28.50 58.84
N ALA A 18 3.24 -28.61 57.68
CA ALA A 18 1.86 -29.06 57.57
C ALA A 18 1.80 -30.31 56.69
N ALA A 19 1.11 -31.31 57.22
CA ALA A 19 1.07 -32.68 56.76
C ALA A 19 0.39 -32.86 55.40
N CYS A 20 0.82 -33.92 54.71
CA CYS A 20 0.23 -34.44 53.49
C CYS A 20 -1.24 -34.85 53.68
N THR A 21 -2.12 -34.30 52.85
CA THR A 21 -3.35 -34.96 52.44
C THR A 21 -3.35 -35.03 50.92
N THR A 22 -3.28 -36.25 50.41
CA THR A 22 -3.44 -36.61 49.00
C THR A 22 -4.86 -36.27 48.53
N ILE A 23 -4.99 -35.24 47.70
CA ILE A 23 -6.16 -35.04 46.85
C ILE A 23 -5.75 -35.48 45.46
N SER A 24 -6.30 -36.62 45.04
CA SER A 24 -6.29 -37.07 43.66
C SER A 24 -7.17 -36.10 42.88
N GLY A 25 -6.54 -35.16 42.18
CA GLY A 25 -7.17 -34.32 41.19
C GLY A 25 -6.42 -34.53 39.89
N GLU A 26 -7.11 -35.08 38.89
CA GLU A 26 -6.67 -35.12 37.50
C GLU A 26 -6.18 -33.72 37.10
N GLU A 27 -4.87 -33.60 36.84
CA GLU A 27 -4.33 -32.41 36.18
C GLU A 27 -4.88 -32.41 34.74
N PRO A 28 -5.57 -31.35 34.29
CA PRO A 28 -5.87 -31.23 32.88
C PRO A 28 -4.54 -31.09 32.16
N SER A 29 -4.26 -32.10 31.32
CA SER A 29 -3.17 -32.09 30.36
C SER A 29 -3.18 -30.76 29.62
N ALA A 30 -2.15 -29.94 29.85
CA ALA A 30 -1.86 -28.80 29.00
C ALA A 30 -1.62 -29.34 27.58
N SER A 31 -2.59 -29.12 26.69
CA SER A 31 -2.40 -29.39 25.27
C SER A 31 -1.24 -28.54 24.75
N PRO A 32 -0.28 -29.14 24.02
CA PRO A 32 0.73 -28.38 23.32
C PRO A 32 0.09 -27.66 22.12
N GLY A 33 0.38 -26.37 21.98
CA GLY A 33 0.23 -25.59 20.74
C GLY A 33 -1.19 -25.42 20.23
N ALA A 34 -1.80 -24.26 20.52
CA ALA A 34 -2.63 -23.65 19.49
C ALA A 34 -1.69 -23.37 18.32
N GLU A 35 -1.76 -24.19 17.27
CA GLU A 35 -1.17 -23.83 15.99
C GLU A 35 -1.75 -22.46 15.62
N ALA A 36 -0.87 -21.47 15.43
CA ALA A 36 -1.26 -20.23 14.78
C ALA A 36 -1.94 -20.64 13.47
N GLY A 37 -3.24 -20.39 13.36
CA GLY A 37 -3.99 -20.79 12.18
C GLY A 37 -3.39 -20.08 10.97
N GLU A 38 -3.15 -20.82 9.88
CA GLU A 38 -2.71 -20.20 8.63
C GLU A 38 -3.72 -19.12 8.22
N ALA A 39 -3.21 -17.99 7.74
CA ALA A 39 -4.03 -16.93 7.17
C ALA A 39 -4.89 -17.51 6.04
N GLU A 40 -6.19 -17.27 6.09
CA GLU A 40 -7.16 -18.01 5.28
C GLU A 40 -8.01 -17.06 4.44
N LEU A 41 -7.78 -17.05 3.12
CA LEU A 41 -8.71 -16.46 2.16
C LEU A 41 -9.89 -17.40 1.94
N ARG A 42 -11.11 -16.90 2.16
CA ARG A 42 -12.37 -17.62 2.01
C ARG A 42 -13.26 -16.90 1.01
N ILE A 43 -13.37 -17.45 -0.19
CA ILE A 43 -14.26 -16.93 -1.24
C ILE A 43 -15.69 -17.44 -1.03
N THR A 44 -16.64 -16.54 -0.88
CA THR A 44 -18.08 -16.83 -0.65
C THR A 44 -18.92 -16.68 -1.91
N ALA A 45 -18.47 -15.87 -2.87
CA ALA A 45 -19.06 -15.76 -4.19
C ALA A 45 -17.97 -15.58 -5.26
N HIS A 46 -18.10 -16.32 -6.37
CA HIS A 46 -17.23 -16.17 -7.53
C HIS A 46 -18.05 -16.49 -8.80
N THR A 47 -18.69 -15.47 -9.35
CA THR A 47 -19.70 -15.57 -10.42
C THR A 47 -19.45 -14.51 -11.49
N GLU A 48 -20.18 -14.57 -12.61
CA GLU A 48 -20.02 -13.60 -13.71
C GLU A 48 -20.25 -12.13 -13.29
N THR A 49 -21.00 -11.90 -12.21
CA THR A 49 -21.42 -10.57 -11.77
C THR A 49 -21.06 -10.24 -10.32
N ALA A 50 -20.43 -11.16 -9.59
CA ALA A 50 -20.10 -10.97 -8.18
C ALA A 50 -18.88 -11.79 -7.76
N PHE A 51 -17.98 -11.14 -7.03
CA PHE A 51 -16.83 -11.74 -6.37
C PHE A 51 -16.78 -11.23 -4.93
N ALA A 52 -16.86 -12.14 -3.96
CA ALA A 52 -16.93 -11.78 -2.54
C ALA A 52 -16.20 -12.80 -1.69
N GLY A 53 -15.70 -12.36 -0.54
CA GLY A 53 -14.96 -13.21 0.37
C GLY A 53 -14.41 -12.47 1.58
N THR A 54 -13.65 -13.21 2.38
CA THR A 54 -12.94 -12.68 3.53
C THR A 54 -11.51 -13.18 3.56
N PHE A 55 -10.59 -12.34 4.00
CA PHE A 55 -9.24 -12.71 4.39
C PHE A 55 -9.10 -12.50 5.90
N ASP A 56 -8.60 -13.50 6.60
CA ASP A 56 -8.46 -13.52 8.06
C ASP A 56 -7.09 -14.09 8.42
N ALA A 57 -6.16 -13.23 8.85
CA ALA A 57 -4.88 -13.65 9.41
C ALA A 57 -5.09 -13.99 10.90
N LYS A 58 -5.53 -15.22 11.15
CA LYS A 58 -5.89 -15.70 12.49
C LYS A 58 -4.79 -15.43 13.51
N GLY A 59 -5.08 -14.53 14.46
CA GLY A 59 -4.20 -14.21 15.58
C GLY A 59 -3.44 -12.88 15.45
N GLU A 60 -3.51 -12.22 14.29
CA GLU A 60 -2.87 -10.91 14.06
C GLU A 60 -3.88 -9.76 14.02
N GLY A 61 -5.18 -10.07 14.04
CA GLY A 61 -6.25 -9.06 14.03
C GLY A 61 -6.48 -8.45 12.66
N GLU A 62 -5.86 -8.99 11.61
CA GLU A 62 -6.07 -8.58 10.22
C GLU A 62 -7.29 -9.28 9.63
N LEU A 63 -8.34 -8.51 9.38
CA LEU A 63 -9.57 -8.95 8.74
C LEU A 63 -9.88 -8.03 7.56
N VAL A 64 -10.06 -8.62 6.39
CA VAL A 64 -10.57 -7.91 5.22
C VAL A 64 -11.79 -8.64 4.69
N GLU A 65 -12.92 -7.95 4.61
CA GLU A 65 -14.13 -8.44 3.95
C GLU A 65 -14.34 -7.66 2.67
N PHE A 66 -14.69 -8.33 1.57
CA PHE A 66 -14.87 -7.67 0.28
C PHE A 66 -16.07 -8.20 -0.49
N GLU A 67 -16.74 -7.29 -1.18
CA GLU A 67 -17.81 -7.56 -2.13
C GLU A 67 -17.63 -6.69 -3.37
N ALA A 68 -17.33 -7.30 -4.51
CA ALA A 68 -17.20 -6.64 -5.79
C ALA A 68 -18.29 -7.13 -6.76
N HIS A 69 -18.98 -6.20 -7.40
CA HIS A 69 -20.09 -6.50 -8.29
C HIS A 69 -19.89 -5.84 -9.65
N ARG A 70 -20.22 -6.58 -10.71
CA ARG A 70 -20.43 -6.00 -12.03
C ARG A 70 -21.89 -5.57 -12.15
N THR A 71 -22.13 -4.27 -12.20
CA THR A 71 -23.48 -3.68 -12.24
C THR A 71 -23.97 -3.39 -13.67
N GLY A 72 -23.09 -3.54 -14.66
CA GLY A 72 -23.37 -3.28 -16.07
C GLY A 72 -22.23 -3.75 -16.99
N PRO A 73 -22.32 -3.53 -18.31
CA PRO A 73 -21.29 -3.99 -19.24
C PRO A 73 -19.90 -3.44 -18.96
N ALA A 74 -19.81 -2.18 -18.54
CA ALA A 74 -18.57 -1.47 -18.21
C ALA A 74 -18.62 -0.79 -16.83
N THR A 75 -19.48 -1.27 -15.92
CA THR A 75 -19.62 -0.67 -14.59
C THR A 75 -19.41 -1.69 -13.48
N ALA A 76 -18.76 -1.27 -12.40
CA ALA A 76 -18.50 -2.08 -11.22
C ALA A 76 -18.69 -1.28 -9.93
N THR A 77 -19.02 -1.98 -8.85
CA THR A 77 -19.05 -1.44 -7.49
C THR A 77 -18.27 -2.36 -6.57
N LEU A 78 -17.69 -1.78 -5.53
CA LEU A 78 -16.87 -2.44 -4.53
C LEU A 78 -17.31 -1.94 -3.15
N HIS A 79 -17.50 -2.88 -2.23
CA HIS A 79 -17.50 -2.64 -0.80
C HIS A 79 -16.33 -3.42 -0.18
N LEU A 80 -15.57 -2.78 0.68
CA LEU A 80 -14.43 -3.36 1.38
C LEU A 80 -14.48 -2.93 2.85
N GLU A 81 -14.33 -3.86 3.78
CA GLU A 81 -14.18 -3.56 5.20
C GLU A 81 -12.82 -4.07 5.67
N VAL A 82 -11.96 -3.17 6.13
CA VAL A 82 -10.61 -3.49 6.64
C VAL A 82 -10.61 -3.26 8.13
N ASN A 83 -10.48 -4.32 8.93
CA ASN A 83 -10.50 -4.26 10.39
C ASN A 83 -11.71 -3.49 10.98
N GLY A 84 -12.86 -3.54 10.31
CA GLY A 84 -14.07 -2.80 10.71
C GLY A 84 -14.24 -1.42 10.07
N GLN A 85 -13.26 -0.93 9.30
CA GLN A 85 -13.33 0.34 8.59
C GLN A 85 -13.88 0.13 7.16
N PRO A 86 -15.04 0.71 6.82
CA PRO A 86 -15.62 0.55 5.49
C PRO A 86 -15.00 1.48 4.45
N PHE A 87 -14.94 0.97 3.22
CA PHE A 87 -14.56 1.66 2.00
C PHE A 87 -15.51 1.24 0.89
N ASP A 88 -16.07 2.22 0.19
CA ASP A 88 -16.89 1.98 -1.00
C ASP A 88 -16.22 2.57 -2.22
N ALA A 89 -16.32 1.89 -3.36
CA ALA A 89 -15.85 2.39 -4.63
C ALA A 89 -16.78 2.00 -5.78
N SER A 90 -16.80 2.80 -6.84
CA SER A 90 -17.49 2.49 -8.09
C SER A 90 -16.68 2.92 -9.30
N TYR A 91 -16.88 2.21 -10.39
CA TYR A 91 -16.29 2.48 -11.68
C TYR A 91 -17.40 2.50 -12.73
N ASP A 92 -17.41 3.53 -13.57
CA ASP A 92 -18.28 3.68 -14.73
C ASP A 92 -17.45 3.97 -15.98
N GLY A 93 -17.16 2.93 -16.75
CA GLY A 93 -16.40 3.03 -17.98
C GLY A 93 -17.17 3.68 -19.15
N GLU A 94 -18.49 3.85 -19.06
CA GLU A 94 -19.24 4.61 -20.06
C GLU A 94 -19.16 6.11 -19.78
N ALA A 95 -19.30 6.48 -18.51
CA ALA A 95 -19.11 7.85 -18.04
C ALA A 95 -17.64 8.26 -17.96
N MET A 96 -16.72 7.30 -18.04
CA MET A 96 -15.29 7.48 -17.78
C MET A 96 -15.06 8.11 -16.40
N THR A 97 -15.70 7.56 -15.37
CA THR A 97 -15.53 8.05 -13.99
C THR A 97 -15.24 6.92 -13.03
N ALA A 98 -14.48 7.23 -11.99
CA ALA A 98 -14.34 6.38 -10.82
C ALA A 98 -14.59 7.20 -9.56
N ARG A 99 -15.14 6.55 -8.54
CA ARG A 99 -15.44 7.18 -7.25
C ARG A 99 -15.07 6.25 -6.13
N TRP A 100 -14.65 6.81 -5.02
CA TRP A 100 -14.47 6.04 -3.79
C TRP A 100 -14.65 6.91 -2.56
N ASN A 101 -14.94 6.27 -1.44
CA ASN A 101 -15.16 6.92 -0.15
C ASN A 101 -14.73 5.97 0.97
N GLY A 102 -13.70 6.37 1.72
CA GLY A 102 -13.30 5.69 2.95
C GLY A 102 -13.96 6.29 4.20
N TYR A 103 -14.97 7.14 4.03
CA TYR A 103 -15.70 7.81 5.11
C TYR A 103 -14.82 8.65 6.04
N ASN A 104 -13.69 9.17 5.52
CA ASN A 104 -12.62 9.81 6.30
C ASN A 104 -11.98 8.90 7.37
N GLY A 105 -12.14 7.59 7.24
CA GLY A 105 -11.35 6.62 7.97
C GLY A 105 -9.88 6.72 7.58
N ALA A 106 -8.99 6.45 8.53
CA ALA A 106 -7.56 6.40 8.28
C ALA A 106 -7.10 4.95 8.17
N LEU A 107 -6.15 4.67 7.28
CA LEU A 107 -5.49 3.36 7.17
C LEU A 107 -4.25 3.35 8.06
N TYR A 108 -4.25 2.53 9.11
CA TYR A 108 -3.11 2.35 10.01
C TYR A 108 -2.21 1.20 9.53
N PRO A 109 -1.00 1.04 10.09
CA PRO A 109 -0.07 0.00 9.66
C PRO A 109 -0.67 -1.41 9.62
N GLU A 110 -1.56 -1.75 10.56
CA GLU A 110 -2.30 -3.02 10.58
C GLU A 110 -3.30 -3.18 9.42
N ASP A 111 -3.93 -2.09 8.98
CA ASP A 111 -4.87 -2.09 7.85
C ASP A 111 -4.09 -2.28 6.54
N LEU A 112 -2.96 -1.59 6.41
CA LEU A 112 -2.07 -1.71 5.25
C LEU A 112 -1.49 -3.12 5.14
N ALA A 113 -1.06 -3.71 6.26
CA ALA A 113 -0.60 -5.11 6.30
C ALA A 113 -1.71 -6.08 5.88
N ALA A 114 -2.92 -5.92 6.43
CA ALA A 114 -4.08 -6.72 6.07
C ALA A 114 -4.40 -6.65 4.57
N LEU A 115 -4.33 -5.45 3.97
CA LEU A 115 -4.52 -5.25 2.52
C LEU A 115 -3.42 -5.94 1.69
N LYS A 116 -2.15 -5.81 2.08
CA LYS A 116 -1.02 -6.46 1.39
C LYS A 116 -1.13 -7.98 1.42
N HIS A 117 -1.46 -8.55 2.59
CA HIS A 117 -1.66 -9.99 2.72
C HIS A 117 -2.89 -10.48 1.97
N THR A 118 -3.98 -9.72 1.97
CA THR A 118 -5.17 -10.01 1.16
C THR A 118 -4.83 -10.03 -0.32
N LEU A 119 -4.05 -9.05 -0.81
CA LEU A 119 -3.62 -8.99 -2.21
C LEU A 119 -2.77 -10.20 -2.60
N ALA A 120 -1.82 -10.59 -1.74
CA ALA A 120 -1.01 -11.79 -1.96
C ALA A 120 -1.88 -13.05 -2.05
N ALA A 121 -2.84 -13.22 -1.13
CA ALA A 121 -3.75 -14.35 -1.13
C ALA A 121 -4.68 -14.37 -2.36
N LEU A 122 -5.15 -13.20 -2.83
CA LEU A 122 -5.88 -13.08 -4.09
C LEU A 122 -4.99 -13.45 -5.28
N GLY A 123 -3.71 -13.06 -5.27
CA GLY A 123 -2.74 -13.47 -6.28
C GLY A 123 -2.61 -14.98 -6.36
N ASP A 124 -2.49 -15.67 -5.23
CA ASP A 124 -2.48 -17.13 -5.18
C ASP A 124 -3.80 -17.73 -5.69
N HIS A 125 -4.94 -17.13 -5.33
CA HIS A 125 -6.27 -17.58 -5.77
C HIS A 125 -6.43 -17.51 -7.30
N PHE A 126 -5.96 -16.43 -7.92
CA PHE A 126 -6.03 -16.22 -9.36
C PHE A 126 -4.80 -16.79 -10.11
N GLY A 127 -3.86 -17.43 -9.41
CA GLY A 127 -2.65 -18.00 -10.01
C GLY A 127 -1.69 -16.94 -10.58
N GLY A 128 -1.77 -15.70 -10.09
CA GLY A 128 -0.96 -14.57 -10.54
C GLY A 128 -1.41 -13.94 -11.87
N ASP A 129 -2.46 -14.45 -12.52
CA ASP A 129 -2.93 -13.97 -13.82
C ASP A 129 -3.95 -12.84 -13.69
N GLN A 130 -3.46 -11.60 -13.71
CA GLN A 130 -4.31 -10.42 -13.64
C GLN A 130 -5.02 -10.10 -14.97
N GLU A 131 -4.47 -10.51 -16.12
CA GLU A 131 -5.07 -10.22 -17.44
C GLU A 131 -6.38 -10.98 -17.66
N SER A 132 -6.55 -12.11 -16.96
CA SER A 132 -7.77 -12.94 -17.03
C SER A 132 -8.93 -12.44 -16.17
N LEU A 133 -8.69 -11.45 -15.29
CA LEU A 133 -9.70 -10.97 -14.35
C LEU A 133 -10.87 -10.30 -15.07
N ARG A 134 -12.06 -10.51 -14.54
CA ARG A 134 -13.25 -9.76 -14.95
C ARG A 134 -13.19 -8.36 -14.36
N LEU A 135 -13.95 -7.44 -14.96
CA LEU A 135 -13.98 -6.02 -14.57
C LEU A 135 -14.05 -5.79 -13.05
N HIS A 136 -14.96 -6.46 -12.34
CA HIS A 136 -15.16 -6.26 -10.91
C HIS A 136 -14.06 -6.91 -10.05
N GLU A 137 -13.42 -7.97 -10.54
CA GLU A 137 -12.28 -8.62 -9.88
C GLU A 137 -11.02 -7.76 -10.04
N ASP A 138 -10.77 -7.28 -11.26
CA ASP A 138 -9.69 -6.33 -11.53
C ASP A 138 -9.87 -5.05 -10.69
N PHE A 139 -11.09 -4.49 -10.66
CA PHE A 139 -11.37 -3.29 -9.86
C PHE A 139 -11.09 -3.51 -8.36
N LEU A 140 -11.48 -4.65 -7.79
CA LEU A 140 -11.14 -5.02 -6.40
C LEU A 140 -9.63 -5.08 -6.20
N VAL A 141 -8.93 -5.87 -7.02
CA VAL A 141 -7.49 -6.10 -6.93
C VAL A 141 -6.72 -4.78 -7.03
N ARG A 142 -7.17 -3.92 -7.95
CA ARG A 142 -6.65 -2.57 -8.15
C ARG A 142 -6.81 -1.69 -6.92
N ARG A 143 -8.00 -1.65 -6.32
CA ARG A 143 -8.24 -0.82 -5.12
C ARG A 143 -7.49 -1.32 -3.90
N ILE A 144 -7.45 -2.64 -3.66
CA ILE A 144 -6.66 -3.22 -2.58
C ILE A 144 -5.17 -2.89 -2.77
N SER A 145 -4.64 -3.11 -3.97
CA SER A 145 -3.22 -2.86 -4.26
C SER A 145 -2.84 -1.40 -4.02
N PHE A 146 -3.63 -0.47 -4.55
CA PHE A 146 -3.37 0.95 -4.38
C PHE A 146 -3.51 1.42 -2.91
N TRP A 147 -4.62 1.10 -2.25
CA TRP A 147 -4.84 1.50 -0.85
C TRP A 147 -3.83 0.87 0.12
N SER A 148 -3.24 -0.27 -0.23
CA SER A 148 -2.20 -0.89 0.59
C SER A 148 -0.88 -0.09 0.62
N GLU A 149 -0.67 0.80 -0.35
CA GLU A 149 0.49 1.72 -0.41
C GLU A 149 0.15 3.10 0.18
N ALA A 150 -1.05 3.27 0.76
CA ALA A 150 -1.40 4.49 1.45
C ALA A 150 -0.40 4.77 2.59
N PRO A 151 0.05 6.02 2.75
CA PRO A 151 0.77 6.45 3.92
C PRO A 151 0.00 6.14 5.22
N ALA A 152 0.70 5.60 6.21
CA ALA A 152 0.06 5.23 7.48
C ALA A 152 -0.57 6.46 8.16
N GLY A 153 -1.85 6.35 8.50
CA GLY A 153 -2.65 7.43 9.08
C GLY A 153 -3.31 8.35 8.06
N LEU A 154 -3.10 8.15 6.74
CA LEU A 154 -3.79 8.91 5.70
C LEU A 154 -5.30 8.68 5.80
N THR A 155 -6.04 9.77 5.96
CA THR A 155 -7.51 9.73 5.90
C THR A 155 -7.98 9.58 4.46
N MET A 156 -9.00 8.75 4.25
CA MET A 156 -9.55 8.42 2.94
C MET A 156 -10.90 9.14 2.75
N PRO A 157 -10.91 10.38 2.21
CA PRO A 157 -12.15 11.10 1.95
C PRO A 157 -12.91 10.51 0.76
N GLU A 158 -14.08 11.09 0.45
CA GLU A 158 -14.70 10.88 -0.85
C GLU A 158 -13.85 11.54 -1.94
N ARG A 159 -13.60 10.80 -3.02
CA ARG A 159 -12.98 11.29 -4.24
C ARG A 159 -13.77 10.82 -5.46
N GLU A 160 -13.72 11.64 -6.49
CA GLU A 160 -14.24 11.35 -7.83
C GLU A 160 -13.15 11.71 -8.83
N LEU A 161 -12.90 10.80 -9.75
CA LEU A 161 -11.87 10.89 -10.76
C LEU A 161 -12.51 10.89 -12.14
N ASP A 162 -12.10 11.86 -12.97
CA ASP A 162 -12.44 11.94 -14.38
C ASP A 162 -11.39 11.17 -15.20
N LEU A 163 -11.80 10.02 -15.75
CA LEU A 163 -10.96 9.15 -16.57
C LEU A 163 -10.98 9.57 -18.06
N SER A 164 -11.70 10.64 -18.42
CA SER A 164 -11.79 11.10 -19.81
C SER A 164 -10.54 11.83 -20.30
N ALA A 165 -9.62 12.18 -19.38
CA ALA A 165 -8.33 12.76 -19.72
C ALA A 165 -7.56 11.83 -20.67
N PRO A 166 -7.03 12.36 -21.79
CA PRO A 166 -6.37 11.54 -22.80
C PRO A 166 -5.05 10.99 -22.26
N HIS A 167 -4.77 9.72 -22.57
CA HIS A 167 -3.45 9.14 -22.35
C HIS A 167 -2.40 9.81 -23.24
N GLY A 168 -1.27 10.19 -22.65
CA GLY A 168 -0.11 10.72 -23.35
C GLY A 168 1.09 9.79 -23.27
N GLU A 169 1.85 9.68 -24.37
CA GLU A 169 3.27 9.33 -24.29
C GLU A 169 4.05 10.64 -24.22
N THR A 170 4.44 11.06 -23.02
CA THR A 170 5.37 12.18 -22.88
C THR A 170 6.68 11.63 -22.35
N VAL A 171 7.79 11.89 -23.05
CA VAL A 171 9.11 11.74 -22.43
C VAL A 171 9.28 12.96 -21.54
N ARG A 172 9.24 12.78 -20.21
CA ARG A 172 9.59 13.89 -19.31
C ARG A 172 11.05 14.28 -19.58
N VAL A 173 11.29 15.56 -19.81
CA VAL A 173 12.63 16.13 -20.03
C VAL A 173 12.85 17.19 -18.96
N ALA A 174 13.97 17.08 -18.25
CA ALA A 174 14.31 18.08 -17.25
C ALA A 174 14.40 19.49 -17.88
N PRO A 175 13.91 20.54 -17.20
CA PRO A 175 14.02 21.91 -17.68
C PRO A 175 15.47 22.31 -18.02
N PRO A 176 15.71 23.21 -18.99
CA PRO A 176 17.06 23.65 -19.32
C PRO A 176 17.79 24.22 -18.10
N GLY A 177 18.97 23.69 -17.81
CA GLY A 177 19.80 24.11 -16.67
C GLY A 177 19.58 23.28 -15.40
N VAL A 178 18.63 22.35 -15.38
CA VAL A 178 18.49 21.32 -14.34
C VAL A 178 19.54 20.24 -14.56
N VAL A 179 20.26 19.90 -13.49
CA VAL A 179 21.15 18.73 -13.48
C VAL A 179 20.32 17.55 -12.98
N VAL A 180 20.18 16.53 -13.82
CA VAL A 180 19.55 15.27 -13.43
C VAL A 180 20.63 14.38 -12.83
N HIS A 181 20.39 13.90 -11.62
CA HIS A 181 21.32 13.00 -10.93
C HIS A 181 20.90 11.55 -11.17
N GLU A 182 21.88 10.66 -11.28
CA GLU A 182 21.63 9.22 -11.32
C GLU A 182 21.25 8.73 -9.92
N GLU A 183 20.39 7.71 -9.86
CA GLU A 183 20.04 7.03 -8.61
C GLU A 183 21.28 6.66 -7.78
N GLY A 184 21.29 7.01 -6.49
CA GLY A 184 22.36 6.66 -5.55
C GLY A 184 23.61 7.55 -5.64
N ALA A 185 23.58 8.64 -6.41
CA ALA A 185 24.60 9.67 -6.32
C ALA A 185 24.55 10.34 -4.94
N ALA A 186 25.70 10.64 -4.32
CA ALA A 186 25.71 11.34 -3.04
C ALA A 186 25.00 12.71 -3.14
N GLU A 187 25.00 13.29 -4.34
CA GLU A 187 24.32 14.54 -4.66
C GLU A 187 22.80 14.39 -4.82
N SER A 188 22.27 13.20 -5.14
CA SER A 188 20.81 12.93 -5.15
C SER A 188 20.24 12.82 -3.74
N GLU A 189 21.04 12.38 -2.76
CA GLU A 189 20.64 12.33 -1.34
C GLU A 189 20.63 13.72 -0.66
N THR A 190 21.29 14.71 -1.26
CA THR A 190 21.44 16.06 -0.67
C THR A 190 20.50 17.13 -1.24
N GLY A 191 19.48 16.75 -2.02
CA GLY A 191 18.52 17.68 -2.60
C GLY A 191 19.04 18.35 -3.87
N ALA A 192 19.14 17.56 -4.93
CA ALA A 192 19.51 18.03 -6.25
C ALA A 192 18.55 19.11 -6.78
N LEU A 193 19.01 20.35 -6.70
CA LEU A 193 18.53 21.56 -7.38
C LEU A 193 17.00 21.74 -7.51
N GLU A 194 16.51 22.49 -6.52
CA GLU A 194 15.32 23.33 -6.42
C GLU A 194 15.02 24.11 -7.73
N VAL A 195 14.25 23.55 -8.66
CA VAL A 195 13.89 24.24 -9.91
C VAL A 195 12.41 24.07 -10.23
N ASN A 196 11.61 24.97 -9.65
CA ASN A 196 10.14 25.09 -9.64
C ASN A 196 9.50 24.54 -8.36
N HIS A 197 8.87 25.45 -7.62
CA HIS A 197 7.73 25.09 -6.79
C HIS A 197 6.64 24.58 -7.72
N GLN A 198 6.05 23.42 -7.40
CA GLN A 198 4.95 22.84 -8.16
C GLN A 198 3.89 23.92 -8.46
N ALA A 199 3.53 24.06 -9.72
CA ALA A 199 2.20 24.51 -10.07
C ALA A 199 1.35 23.25 -10.17
N ALA A 200 0.12 23.27 -9.64
CA ALA A 200 -0.84 22.19 -9.82
C ALA A 200 -0.89 21.81 -11.30
N ASN A 201 -0.40 20.64 -11.61
CA ASN A 201 -0.18 20.12 -12.95
C ASN A 201 -0.88 18.76 -12.94
N GLU A 202 -2.13 18.76 -13.40
CA GLU A 202 -2.83 17.54 -13.77
C GLU A 202 -2.58 17.35 -15.28
N ASP A 203 -1.44 16.76 -15.65
CA ASP A 203 -1.05 16.55 -17.05
C ASP A 203 -1.75 15.31 -17.69
N GLY A 204 -2.67 14.66 -16.97
CA GLY A 204 -3.32 13.41 -17.35
C GLY A 204 -2.35 12.22 -17.28
N ILE A 205 -2.76 11.05 -17.78
CA ILE A 205 -1.94 9.82 -17.61
C ILE A 205 -0.76 9.80 -18.55
N LEU A 206 0.44 9.86 -17.97
CA LEU A 206 1.70 9.77 -18.69
C LEU A 206 2.36 8.41 -18.47
N TYR A 207 2.35 7.57 -19.50
CA TYR A 207 2.98 6.26 -19.43
C TYR A 207 4.51 6.36 -19.55
N LEU A 208 5.19 5.49 -18.79
CA LEU A 208 6.61 5.27 -18.94
C LEU A 208 6.91 4.37 -20.14
N ARG A 209 8.12 4.53 -20.69
CA ARG A 209 8.68 3.52 -21.59
C ARG A 209 9.24 2.35 -20.80
N CYS A 210 9.12 1.14 -21.34
CA CYS A 210 9.60 -0.05 -20.66
C CYS A 210 11.12 -0.11 -20.53
N ASN A 211 11.62 -0.29 -19.31
CA ASN A 211 13.01 -0.67 -19.03
C ASN A 211 14.01 0.35 -19.59
N VAL A 212 13.74 1.63 -19.30
CA VAL A 212 14.61 2.74 -19.67
C VAL A 212 14.88 3.62 -18.46
N ALA A 213 15.96 4.39 -18.54
CA ALA A 213 16.15 5.51 -17.63
C ALA A 213 15.06 6.55 -17.89
N SER A 214 14.24 6.78 -16.88
CA SER A 214 13.16 7.76 -16.83
C SER A 214 13.49 8.82 -15.79
N ILE A 215 12.84 9.98 -15.89
CA ILE A 215 13.01 11.05 -14.90
C ILE A 215 11.85 10.95 -13.91
N ALA A 216 12.17 10.67 -12.66
CA ALA A 216 11.27 10.86 -11.53
C ALA A 216 11.33 12.35 -11.11
N VAL A 217 10.17 12.94 -10.86
CA VAL A 217 9.99 14.31 -10.40
C VAL A 217 9.06 14.28 -9.22
N HIS A 218 9.60 14.42 -8.01
CA HIS A 218 8.78 14.39 -6.81
C HIS A 218 9.01 15.62 -5.94
N ASP A 219 8.06 15.88 -5.05
CA ASP A 219 8.17 16.92 -4.03
C ASP A 219 9.39 16.73 -3.11
N ALA A 220 9.92 17.86 -2.64
CA ALA A 220 11.07 17.99 -1.76
C ALA A 220 10.93 19.26 -0.91
N SER A 221 11.76 19.35 0.15
CA SER A 221 11.74 20.40 1.17
C SER A 221 11.31 21.79 0.66
N GLY A 222 10.20 22.31 1.18
CA GLY A 222 9.61 23.60 0.82
C GLY A 222 8.70 23.57 -0.40
N HIS A 223 8.11 22.41 -0.73
CA HIS A 223 7.29 22.17 -1.93
C HIS A 223 8.02 22.51 -3.23
N CYS A 224 9.30 22.12 -3.27
CA CYS A 224 10.15 22.25 -4.44
C CYS A 224 10.27 20.90 -5.11
N THR A 225 10.51 20.87 -6.42
CA THR A 225 10.68 19.61 -7.15
C THR A 225 12.13 19.12 -7.13
N GLN A 226 12.31 17.82 -6.93
CA GLN A 226 13.57 17.10 -7.09
C GLN A 226 13.51 16.21 -8.36
N PHE A 227 14.60 16.18 -9.12
CA PHE A 227 14.71 15.42 -10.37
C PHE A 227 15.76 14.31 -10.28
N GLU A 228 15.35 13.08 -10.52
CA GLU A 228 16.24 11.91 -10.51
C GLU A 228 16.08 11.05 -11.75
N SER A 229 17.18 10.52 -12.26
CA SER A 229 17.14 9.51 -13.33
C SER A 229 17.10 8.12 -12.72
N ILE A 230 15.98 7.44 -12.90
CA ILE A 230 15.69 6.11 -12.37
C ILE A 230 15.48 5.14 -13.52
N PHE A 231 16.08 3.95 -13.46
CA PHE A 231 15.74 2.89 -14.41
C PHE A 231 14.36 2.31 -14.04
N ALA A 232 13.35 2.58 -14.88
CA ALA A 232 11.96 2.30 -14.57
C ALA A 232 11.38 1.19 -15.47
N GLY A 233 10.35 0.52 -14.97
CA GLY A 233 9.65 -0.57 -15.66
C GLY A 233 9.83 -1.95 -15.03
N PRO A 234 9.26 -3.00 -15.66
CA PRO A 234 9.17 -4.34 -15.08
C PRO A 234 10.51 -5.01 -14.71
N ASN A 235 11.62 -4.63 -15.37
CA ASN A 235 12.94 -5.20 -15.13
C ASN A 235 13.83 -4.32 -14.25
N SER A 236 13.29 -3.26 -13.63
CA SER A 236 14.01 -2.51 -12.61
C SER A 236 14.04 -3.28 -11.30
N ASP A 237 15.01 -2.98 -10.42
CA ASP A 237 15.26 -3.76 -9.20
C ASP A 237 14.06 -3.77 -8.23
N ASP A 238 13.20 -2.76 -8.28
CA ASP A 238 12.00 -2.61 -7.46
C ASP A 238 10.72 -2.32 -8.26
N CYS A 239 10.72 -2.60 -9.58
CA CYS A 239 9.61 -2.29 -10.47
C CYS A 239 9.22 -0.80 -10.51
N TYR A 240 10.19 0.10 -10.38
CA TYR A 240 9.97 1.55 -10.35
C TYR A 240 9.03 2.05 -11.45
N GLY A 241 8.14 2.95 -11.04
CA GLY A 241 7.10 3.50 -11.90
C GLY A 241 5.86 2.65 -11.98
N LYS A 242 5.80 1.58 -11.18
CA LYS A 242 4.67 0.69 -11.15
C LYS A 242 3.60 1.31 -10.27
N CYS A 243 2.41 1.43 -10.81
CA CYS A 243 1.23 1.70 -10.00
C CYS A 243 0.90 0.44 -9.17
N GLY A 244 1.21 0.47 -7.86
CA GLY A 244 0.77 -0.52 -6.87
C GLY A 244 1.85 -1.22 -6.06
N SER A 245 1.41 -2.05 -5.12
CA SER A 245 2.33 -2.71 -4.18
C SER A 245 3.21 -3.79 -4.84
N GLY A 246 4.50 -3.79 -4.49
CA GLY A 246 5.48 -4.83 -4.83
C GLY A 246 5.76 -5.03 -6.32
N CYS A 247 6.25 -6.20 -6.72
CA CYS A 247 6.62 -6.54 -8.11
C CYS A 247 5.75 -7.67 -8.74
N GLY A 248 4.54 -7.91 -8.24
CA GLY A 248 3.75 -9.11 -8.56
C GLY A 248 2.27 -8.87 -8.92
N PHE A 249 1.41 -9.78 -8.49
CA PHE A 249 -0.04 -9.64 -8.69
C PHE A 249 -0.57 -8.33 -8.06
N GLY A 250 -1.57 -7.69 -8.67
CA GLY A 250 -2.03 -6.36 -8.28
C GLY A 250 -1.24 -5.22 -8.90
N THR A 251 -0.46 -5.53 -9.95
CA THR A 251 0.24 -4.51 -10.75
C THR A 251 -0.75 -3.82 -11.68
N ALA A 252 -0.85 -2.50 -11.59
CA ALA A 252 -1.46 -1.70 -12.65
C ALA A 252 -0.42 -1.39 -13.75
N GLY A 253 -0.58 -0.34 -14.55
CA GLY A 253 0.43 0.01 -15.55
C GLY A 253 1.66 0.69 -14.94
N TYR A 254 2.56 1.13 -15.81
CA TYR A 254 3.74 1.89 -15.44
C TYR A 254 3.61 3.34 -15.91
N THR A 255 3.56 4.28 -14.98
CA THR A 255 3.31 5.70 -15.25
C THR A 255 4.28 6.59 -14.49
N TYR A 256 4.37 7.85 -14.90
CA TYR A 256 5.28 8.77 -14.24
C TYR A 256 4.81 9.11 -12.82
N ASP A 257 3.51 9.30 -12.58
CA ASP A 257 3.05 9.71 -11.25
C ASP A 257 3.26 8.57 -10.25
N CYS A 258 3.16 7.32 -10.71
CA CYS A 258 3.57 6.17 -9.91
C CYS A 258 5.09 6.07 -9.71
N LEU A 259 5.91 6.56 -10.64
CA LEU A 259 7.38 6.63 -10.47
C LEU A 259 7.78 7.70 -9.45
N ASP A 260 7.10 8.82 -9.50
CA ASP A 260 7.29 9.93 -8.57
C ASP A 260 6.88 9.48 -7.16
N HIS A 261 5.71 8.85 -7.03
CA HIS A 261 5.25 8.23 -5.79
C HIS A 261 6.26 7.21 -5.21
N ASP A 262 6.68 6.22 -6.02
CA ASP A 262 7.65 5.20 -5.59
C ASP A 262 8.94 5.84 -5.08
N ARG A 263 9.43 6.83 -5.83
CA ARG A 263 10.70 7.49 -5.50
C ARG A 263 10.58 8.35 -4.27
N CYS A 264 9.48 9.09 -4.14
CA CYS A 264 9.21 9.96 -3.01
C CYS A 264 9.11 9.14 -1.72
N GLY A 265 8.32 8.07 -1.73
CA GLY A 265 8.18 7.15 -0.60
C GLY A 265 9.52 6.58 -0.12
N ARG A 266 10.42 6.25 -1.05
CA ARG A 266 11.78 5.75 -0.72
C ARG A 266 12.72 6.83 -0.20
N ALA A 267 12.68 8.04 -0.77
CA ALA A 267 13.57 9.13 -0.39
C ALA A 267 13.19 9.77 0.97
N HIS A 268 11.89 9.88 1.24
CA HIS A 268 11.37 10.65 2.39
C HIS A 268 10.62 9.80 3.43
N GLY A 269 10.31 8.53 3.13
CA GLY A 269 9.53 7.66 4.00
C GLY A 269 8.01 7.81 3.85
N GLY A 270 7.57 8.53 2.81
CA GLY A 270 6.17 8.82 2.52
C GLY A 270 5.59 9.95 3.37
N SER A 271 4.40 10.41 3.00
CA SER A 271 3.72 11.56 3.62
C SER A 271 2.27 11.23 3.95
N ALA A 272 1.83 11.50 5.18
CA ALA A 272 0.42 11.37 5.55
C ALA A 272 -0.42 12.62 5.23
N ASN A 273 0.22 13.69 4.73
CA ASN A 273 -0.39 15.00 4.58
C ASN A 273 -0.31 15.44 3.11
N PRO A 274 -1.44 15.55 2.38
CA PRO A 274 -1.45 16.03 0.99
C PRO A 274 -0.94 17.46 0.77
N TRP A 275 -0.53 18.13 1.84
CA TRP A 275 0.08 19.45 1.85
C TRP A 275 1.38 19.50 2.65
N ASP A 276 2.09 18.38 2.84
CA ASP A 276 3.44 18.44 3.40
C ASP A 276 4.51 18.56 2.32
N ASP A 277 5.62 19.13 2.77
CA ASP A 277 6.76 19.55 1.95
C ASP A 277 7.58 18.37 1.39
N GLU A 278 7.15 17.11 1.57
CA GLU A 278 8.00 15.95 1.33
C GLU A 278 7.41 14.97 0.32
N CYS A 279 6.12 14.59 0.38
CA CYS A 279 5.49 13.65 -0.58
C CYS A 279 3.96 13.78 -0.66
N GLY A 280 3.41 14.94 -0.32
CA GLY A 280 2.01 15.05 0.07
C GLY A 280 1.00 14.55 -0.96
N ASP A 281 1.05 15.08 -2.17
CA ASP A 281 0.06 14.83 -3.21
C ASP A 281 0.40 13.65 -4.12
N GLU A 282 1.67 13.23 -4.17
CA GLU A 282 2.19 12.13 -5.00
C GLU A 282 1.36 10.83 -4.93
N TYR A 283 0.88 10.47 -3.74
CA TYR A 283 -0.02 9.30 -3.61
C TYR A 283 -1.32 9.51 -4.39
N TRP A 284 -1.94 10.69 -4.28
CA TRP A 284 -3.20 10.97 -4.95
C TRP A 284 -3.05 11.17 -6.46
N GLU A 285 -1.93 11.72 -6.91
CA GLU A 285 -1.60 11.80 -8.34
C GLU A 285 -1.40 10.38 -8.92
N ALA A 286 -0.68 9.51 -8.19
CA ALA A 286 -0.54 8.11 -8.58
C ALA A 286 -1.88 7.34 -8.57
N ASP A 287 -2.85 7.69 -7.72
CA ASP A 287 -4.20 7.08 -7.73
C ASP A 287 -4.91 7.29 -9.07
N ASP A 288 -4.76 8.50 -9.60
CA ASP A 288 -5.42 8.92 -10.83
C ASP A 288 -4.91 8.10 -12.02
N ASP A 289 -3.59 7.87 -12.05
CA ASP A 289 -2.92 6.98 -12.99
C ASP A 289 -3.26 5.50 -12.78
N PHE A 290 -3.42 5.08 -11.54
CA PHE A 290 -3.61 3.68 -11.17
C PHE A 290 -4.87 3.08 -11.80
N LEU A 291 -6.00 3.80 -11.80
CA LEU A 291 -7.28 3.27 -12.29
C LEU A 291 -7.38 3.20 -13.81
N ASN A 292 -6.62 4.02 -14.51
CA ASN A 292 -6.76 4.20 -15.94
C ASN A 292 -5.48 3.77 -16.71
N SER A 293 -4.49 3.26 -15.98
CA SER A 293 -3.34 2.55 -16.54
C SER A 293 -3.68 1.12 -16.98
N ILE A 294 -3.13 0.70 -18.13
CA ILE A 294 -3.30 -0.67 -18.64
C ILE A 294 -2.40 -1.63 -17.86
N ILE A 295 -2.98 -2.72 -17.32
CA ILE A 295 -2.32 -3.73 -16.49
C ILE A 295 -0.98 -4.16 -17.10
N GLY A 296 0.09 -4.07 -16.30
CA GLY A 296 1.41 -4.59 -16.65
C GLY A 296 2.05 -3.92 -17.88
N ARG A 297 1.46 -2.83 -18.40
CA ARG A 297 1.99 -2.13 -19.58
C ARG A 297 2.76 -0.88 -19.20
N CYS A 298 3.90 -0.79 -19.84
CA CYS A 298 4.57 0.44 -20.23
C CYS A 298 4.47 0.55 -21.76
N LEU A 299 4.81 1.71 -22.31
CA LEU A 299 4.86 1.95 -23.76
C LEU A 299 6.18 1.48 -24.38
#